data_AF-A0A7Y0X706-F1
#
_entry.id   AF-A0A7Y0X706-F1
#
_cell.length_a   1.000
_cell.length_b   1.000
_cell.length_c   1.000
_cell.angle_alpha   90.00
_cell.angle_beta   90.00
_cell.angle_gamma   90.00
#
_symmetry.space_group_name_H-M   'P 1'
#
loop_
_entity.id
_entity.type
_entity.pdbx_description
1 polymer ?
#
loop_
_entity_poly.entity_id
_entity_poly.type
_entity_poly.pdbx_seq_one_letter_code
_entity_poly.pdbx_strand_id
1 'polypeptide(L)'
;MSFGSDIKGDLESIQEAWKKSSVVGKSVYLLSLFLSCSAITSISDKVFGWKGFIQDGVNFYREVSSQVISIINEMFDFSVAQHELDLLVVLGLGVFAVIRKCMVGSNSEFGVIGTFGLYVLFLLLSFNLFKVLGLTSQENINYGLTAAVIAILTLPYKRSHTKKENIVYYISILLPVMIMLVLAGINAGLERTI
;
A
#
# COMPACT_ATOMS: atom_id res chain seq x y z
N MET A 1 -4.79 22.43 -24.59
CA MET A 1 -4.52 21.06 -25.09
C MET A 1 -5.87 20.37 -25.26
N SER A 2 -6.26 20.16 -26.52
CA SER A 2 -7.58 19.68 -26.94
C SER A 2 -7.52 18.16 -27.13
N PHE A 3 -7.83 17.38 -26.10
CA PHE A 3 -7.90 15.91 -26.18
C PHE A 3 -9.02 15.41 -27.12
N GLY A 4 -10.01 16.25 -27.43
CA GLY A 4 -11.15 15.87 -28.26
C GLY A 4 -10.88 15.87 -29.77
N SER A 5 -9.87 16.61 -30.26
CA SER A 5 -9.54 16.66 -31.69
C SER A 5 -8.80 15.41 -32.16
N ASP A 6 -7.95 14.85 -31.31
CA ASP A 6 -7.06 13.74 -31.67
C ASP A 6 -7.83 12.42 -31.77
N ILE A 7 -8.78 12.19 -30.86
CA ILE A 7 -9.64 10.98 -30.88
C ILE A 7 -10.52 10.96 -32.13
N LYS A 8 -11.02 12.12 -32.56
CA LYS A 8 -11.87 12.23 -33.75
C LYS A 8 -11.08 11.95 -35.02
N GLY A 9 -9.84 12.46 -35.11
CA GLY A 9 -8.93 12.16 -36.21
C GLY A 9 -8.53 10.69 -36.26
N ASP A 10 -8.25 10.07 -35.11
CA ASP A 10 -7.94 8.64 -35.04
C ASP A 10 -9.13 7.77 -35.48
N LEU A 11 -10.35 8.10 -35.06
CA LEU A 11 -11.57 7.40 -35.47
C LEU A 11 -11.83 7.51 -36.98
N GLU A 12 -11.64 8.70 -37.55
CA GLU A 12 -11.78 8.91 -39.00
C GLU A 12 -10.72 8.13 -39.79
N SER A 13 -9.47 8.09 -39.30
CA SER A 13 -8.39 7.32 -39.93
C SER A 13 -8.64 5.81 -39.91
N ILE A 14 -9.17 5.28 -38.80
CA ILE A 14 -9.55 3.86 -38.67
C ILE A 14 -10.74 3.55 -39.58
N GLN A 15 -11.71 4.45 -39.68
CA GLN A 15 -12.87 4.27 -40.54
C GLN A 15 -12.49 4.29 -42.03
N GLU A 16 -11.54 5.15 -42.44
CA GLU A 16 -10.99 5.16 -43.80
C GLU A 16 -10.16 3.91 -44.10
N ALA A 17 -9.30 3.49 -43.18
CA ALA A 17 -8.52 2.25 -43.31
C ALA A 17 -9.42 1.02 -43.44
N TRP A 18 -10.50 0.96 -42.65
CA TRP A 18 -11.51 -0.11 -42.72
C TRP A 18 -12.22 -0.14 -44.09
N LYS A 19 -12.64 1.03 -44.60
CA LYS A 19 -13.31 1.15 -45.90
C LYS A 19 -12.41 0.75 -47.06
N LYS A 20 -11.11 1.09 -47.01
CA LYS A 20 -10.10 0.74 -48.04
C LYS A 20 -9.59 -0.70 -47.95
N SER A 21 -9.80 -1.40 -46.84
CA SER A 21 -9.28 -2.76 -46.65
C SER A 21 -10.07 -3.82 -47.42
N SER A 22 -9.36 -4.84 -47.93
CA SER A 22 -9.95 -6.02 -48.55
C SER A 22 -10.76 -6.84 -47.53
N VAL A 23 -11.62 -7.75 -48.01
CA VAL A 23 -12.42 -8.63 -47.13
C VAL A 23 -11.53 -9.36 -46.12
N VAL A 24 -10.35 -9.83 -46.54
CA VAL A 24 -9.35 -10.46 -45.66
C VAL A 24 -8.77 -9.48 -44.65
N GLY A 25 -8.49 -8.24 -45.05
CA GLY A 25 -8.03 -7.18 -44.14
C GLY A 25 -9.05 -6.85 -43.04
N LYS A 26 -10.34 -6.79 -43.39
CA LYS A 26 -11.43 -6.60 -42.41
C LYS A 26 -11.48 -7.73 -41.39
N SER A 27 -11.27 -8.98 -41.82
CA SER A 27 -11.19 -10.14 -40.92
C SER A 27 -10.02 -10.02 -39.94
N VAL A 28 -8.85 -9.59 -40.40
CA VAL A 28 -7.67 -9.38 -39.55
C VAL A 28 -7.91 -8.26 -38.53
N TYR A 29 -8.54 -7.16 -38.93
CA TYR A 29 -8.89 -6.07 -38.00
C TYR A 29 -9.90 -6.52 -36.92
N LEU A 30 -10.91 -7.30 -37.30
CA LEU A 30 -11.86 -7.90 -36.34
C LEU A 30 -11.15 -8.83 -35.34
N LEU A 31 -10.26 -9.69 -35.83
CA LEU A 31 -9.44 -10.55 -34.97
C LEU A 31 -8.56 -9.75 -33.99
N SER A 32 -7.89 -8.70 -34.47
CA SER A 32 -7.09 -7.82 -33.63
C SER A 32 -7.91 -7.08 -32.57
N LEU A 33 -9.14 -6.68 -32.91
CA LEU A 33 -10.07 -6.07 -31.95
C LEU A 33 -10.52 -7.08 -30.89
N PHE A 34 -10.86 -8.31 -31.29
CA PHE A 34 -11.18 -9.39 -30.36
C PHE A 34 -10.01 -9.75 -29.43
N LEU A 35 -8.79 -9.81 -29.96
CA LEU A 35 -7.57 -10.03 -29.18
C LEU A 35 -7.31 -8.89 -28.19
N SER A 36 -7.56 -7.64 -28.60
CA SER A 36 -7.40 -6.47 -27.74
C SER A 36 -8.45 -6.44 -26.63
N CYS A 37 -9.72 -6.71 -26.95
CA CYS A 37 -10.77 -6.87 -25.94
C CYS A 37 -10.45 -8.01 -24.97
N SER A 38 -9.96 -9.16 -25.47
CA SER A 38 -9.58 -10.30 -24.62
C SER A 38 -8.40 -9.97 -23.70
N ALA A 39 -7.43 -9.18 -24.17
CA ALA A 39 -6.33 -8.70 -23.33
C ALA A 39 -6.82 -7.74 -22.23
N ILE A 40 -7.76 -6.85 -22.56
CA ILE A 40 -8.38 -5.94 -21.57
C ILE A 40 -9.19 -6.73 -20.55
N THR A 41 -9.99 -7.72 -20.97
CA THR A 41 -10.73 -8.60 -20.06
C THR A 41 -9.80 -9.39 -19.16
N SER A 42 -8.70 -9.95 -19.69
CA SER A 42 -7.71 -10.67 -18.86
C SER A 42 -7.02 -9.77 -17.84
N ILE A 43 -6.73 -8.51 -18.19
CA ILE A 43 -6.19 -7.52 -17.23
C ILE A 43 -7.25 -7.16 -16.20
N SER A 44 -8.50 -6.95 -16.63
CA SER A 44 -9.64 -6.66 -15.76
C SER A 44 -9.85 -7.76 -14.73
N ASP A 45 -9.92 -9.03 -15.16
CA ASP A 45 -10.10 -10.18 -14.27
C ASP A 45 -8.93 -10.32 -13.29
N LYS A 46 -7.70 -10.03 -13.74
CA LYS A 46 -6.54 -9.94 -12.86
C LYS A 46 -6.70 -8.81 -11.85
N VAL A 47 -7.05 -7.59 -12.26
CA VAL A 47 -7.22 -6.44 -11.35
C VAL A 47 -8.33 -6.72 -10.32
N PHE A 48 -9.44 -7.34 -10.72
CA PHE A 48 -10.49 -7.76 -9.80
C PHE A 48 -10.01 -8.84 -8.82
N GLY A 49 -9.23 -9.82 -9.29
CA GLY A 49 -8.56 -10.79 -8.42
C GLY A 49 -7.60 -10.15 -7.43
N TRP A 50 -6.86 -9.11 -7.84
CA TRP A 50 -5.96 -8.35 -6.96
C TRP A 50 -6.73 -7.54 -5.91
N LYS A 51 -7.88 -6.97 -6.27
CA LYS A 51 -8.75 -6.27 -5.30
C LYS A 51 -9.27 -7.25 -4.24
N GLY A 52 -9.71 -8.42 -4.64
CA GLY A 52 -10.12 -9.49 -3.73
C GLY A 52 -8.97 -9.92 -2.81
N PHE A 53 -7.80 -10.17 -3.39
CA PHE A 53 -6.59 -10.53 -2.64
C PHE A 53 -6.17 -9.49 -1.60
N ILE A 54 -6.21 -8.19 -1.95
CA ILE A 54 -5.92 -7.11 -0.99
C ILE A 54 -6.99 -7.06 0.09
N GLN A 55 -8.26 -7.19 -0.27
CA GLN A 55 -9.37 -7.18 0.70
C GLN A 55 -9.27 -8.34 1.70
N ASP A 56 -8.98 -9.56 1.21
CA ASP A 56 -8.76 -10.74 2.05
C ASP A 56 -7.59 -10.50 3.00
N GLY A 57 -6.51 -9.88 2.51
CA GLY A 57 -5.41 -9.39 3.33
C GLY A 57 -5.82 -8.43 4.45
N VAL A 58 -6.57 -7.38 4.13
CA VAL A 58 -7.03 -6.43 5.15
C VAL A 58 -7.92 -7.10 6.19
N ASN A 59 -8.80 -8.02 5.76
CA ASN A 59 -9.66 -8.77 6.67
C ASN A 59 -8.85 -9.67 7.60
N PHE A 60 -7.88 -10.40 7.06
CA PHE A 60 -6.98 -11.24 7.83
C PHE A 60 -6.17 -10.43 8.86
N TYR A 61 -5.64 -9.26 8.46
CA TYR A 61 -4.99 -8.34 9.39
C TYR A 61 -5.92 -7.91 10.53
N ARG A 62 -7.17 -7.54 10.23
CA ARG A 62 -8.15 -7.14 11.25
C ARG A 62 -8.48 -8.26 12.22
N GLU A 63 -8.59 -9.48 11.72
CA GLU A 63 -8.84 -10.64 12.56
C GLU A 63 -7.67 -10.91 13.51
N VAL A 64 -6.45 -11.02 12.98
CA VAL A 64 -5.24 -11.23 13.78
C VAL A 64 -5.04 -10.11 14.80
N SER A 65 -5.19 -8.85 14.36
CA SER A 65 -5.04 -7.69 15.26
C SER A 65 -6.11 -7.65 16.35
N SER A 66 -7.36 -8.03 16.06
CA SER A 66 -8.42 -8.11 17.07
C SER A 66 -8.12 -9.14 18.17
N GLN A 67 -7.53 -10.29 17.80
CA GLN A 67 -7.09 -11.30 18.76
C GLN A 67 -5.94 -10.76 19.62
N VAL A 68 -4.98 -10.06 19.00
CA VAL A 68 -3.87 -9.41 19.73
C VAL A 68 -4.41 -8.37 20.72
N ILE A 69 -5.40 -7.56 20.34
CA ILE A 69 -6.04 -6.59 21.24
C ILE A 69 -6.69 -7.31 22.42
N SER A 70 -7.46 -8.38 22.18
CA SER A 70 -8.09 -9.16 23.27
C SER A 70 -7.05 -9.63 24.28
N ILE A 71 -5.95 -10.20 23.79
CA ILE A 71 -4.85 -10.70 24.62
C ILE A 71 -4.19 -9.57 25.42
N ILE A 72 -3.94 -8.41 24.80
CA ILE A 72 -3.36 -7.25 25.49
C ILE A 72 -4.30 -6.73 26.57
N ASN A 73 -5.59 -6.61 26.26
CA ASN A 73 -6.60 -6.12 27.20
C ASN A 73 -6.72 -7.06 28.42
N GLU A 74 -6.70 -8.37 28.19
CA GLU A 74 -6.75 -9.38 29.25
C GLU A 74 -5.49 -9.38 30.14
N MET A 75 -4.30 -9.19 29.56
CA MET A 75 -3.04 -9.24 30.31
C MET A 75 -2.70 -7.95 31.07
N PHE A 76 -3.09 -6.78 30.54
CA PHE A 76 -2.62 -5.49 31.04
C PHE A 76 -3.72 -4.58 31.61
N ASP A 77 -4.98 -5.04 31.66
CA ASP A 77 -6.15 -4.24 32.05
C ASP A 77 -6.21 -2.88 31.32
N PHE A 78 -5.76 -2.88 30.07
CA PHE A 78 -5.56 -1.68 29.27
C PHE A 78 -6.43 -1.78 28.02
N SER A 79 -7.43 -0.91 27.89
CA SER A 79 -8.32 -0.89 26.73
C SER A 79 -7.65 -0.24 25.52
N VAL A 80 -7.12 -1.06 24.60
CA VAL A 80 -6.61 -0.58 23.30
C VAL A 80 -7.72 -0.60 22.26
N ALA A 81 -7.93 0.51 21.56
CA ALA A 81 -8.82 0.55 20.41
C ALA A 81 -8.11 0.11 19.12
N GLN A 82 -8.86 -0.49 18.17
CA GLN A 82 -8.29 -0.98 16.89
C GLN A 82 -7.46 0.08 16.16
N HIS A 83 -7.94 1.33 16.11
CA HIS A 83 -7.25 2.41 15.41
C HIS A 83 -5.94 2.82 16.09
N GLU A 84 -5.82 2.64 17.41
CA GLU A 84 -4.57 2.88 18.13
C GLU A 84 -3.54 1.81 17.74
N LEU A 85 -3.97 0.55 17.64
CA LEU A 85 -3.10 -0.54 17.18
C LEU A 85 -2.68 -0.34 15.71
N ASP A 86 -3.59 0.05 14.83
CA ASP A 86 -3.29 0.33 13.42
C ASP A 86 -2.22 1.43 13.29
N LEU A 87 -2.32 2.49 14.10
CA LEU A 87 -1.33 3.55 14.16
C LEU A 87 0.03 3.04 14.65
N LEU A 88 0.05 2.21 15.71
CA LEU A 88 1.27 1.59 16.22
C LEU A 88 1.94 0.70 15.17
N VAL A 89 1.18 -0.09 14.42
CA VAL A 89 1.70 -0.95 13.35
C VAL A 89 2.33 -0.11 12.23
N VAL A 90 1.65 0.92 11.75
CA VAL A 90 2.16 1.81 10.69
C VAL A 90 3.44 2.51 11.15
N LEU A 91 3.46 3.04 12.37
CA LEU A 91 4.65 3.69 12.93
C LEU A 91 5.79 2.68 13.14
N GLY A 92 5.48 1.47 13.61
CA GLY A 92 6.43 0.38 13.76
C GLY A 92 7.10 0.00 12.44
N LEU A 93 6.33 -0.09 11.33
CA LEU A 93 6.87 -0.32 9.99
C LEU A 93 7.82 0.82 9.56
N GLY A 94 7.42 2.07 9.81
CA GLY A 94 8.26 3.24 9.53
C GLY A 94 9.58 3.21 10.30
N VAL A 95 9.52 2.91 11.60
CA VAL A 95 10.69 2.80 12.47
C VAL A 95 11.61 1.67 12.03
N PHE A 96 11.06 0.48 11.76
CA PHE A 96 11.81 -0.66 11.27
C PHE A 96 12.54 -0.34 9.96
N ALA A 97 11.88 0.35 9.03
CA ALA A 97 12.48 0.79 7.79
C ALA A 97 13.63 1.79 7.99
N VAL A 98 13.49 2.72 8.94
CA VAL A 98 14.57 3.66 9.33
C VAL A 98 15.75 2.92 9.95
N ILE A 99 15.51 2.00 10.88
CA ILE A 99 16.57 1.19 11.51
C ILE A 99 17.33 0.41 10.44
N ARG A 100 16.62 -0.30 9.56
CA ARG A 100 17.25 -1.13 8.53
C ARG A 100 18.05 -0.29 7.53
N LYS A 101 17.56 0.90 7.20
CA LYS A 101 18.31 1.88 6.42
C LYS A 101 19.59 2.32 7.13
N CYS A 102 19.50 2.64 8.42
CA CYS A 102 20.63 3.02 9.25
C CYS A 102 21.69 1.90 9.36
N MET A 103 21.28 0.63 9.39
CA MET A 103 22.21 -0.50 9.40
C MET A 103 22.95 -0.69 8.07
N VAL A 104 22.31 -0.35 6.94
CA VAL A 104 22.91 -0.49 5.61
C VAL A 104 23.76 0.74 5.24
N GLY A 105 23.41 1.92 5.75
CA GLY A 105 24.20 3.13 5.59
C GLY A 105 25.43 3.12 6.50
N SER A 106 26.61 3.36 5.95
CA SER A 106 27.91 3.41 6.66
C SER A 106 28.06 4.61 7.62
N ASN A 107 26.99 5.10 8.22
CA ASN A 107 27.01 6.23 9.16
C ASN A 107 26.94 5.72 10.60
N SER A 108 27.73 6.37 11.46
CA SER A 108 28.07 5.97 12.83
C SER A 108 26.87 5.50 13.68
N GLU A 109 27.12 4.46 14.47
CA GLU A 109 26.20 3.78 15.39
C GLU A 109 25.42 4.74 16.33
N PHE A 110 26.00 5.92 16.62
CA PHE A 110 25.38 6.97 17.42
C PHE A 110 24.16 7.65 16.76
N GLY A 111 24.14 7.73 15.42
CA GLY A 111 23.00 8.29 14.69
C GLY A 111 21.78 7.39 14.71
N VAL A 112 21.98 6.07 14.81
CA VAL A 112 20.90 5.08 14.78
C VAL A 112 20.11 5.09 16.09
N ILE A 113 20.81 5.11 17.23
CA ILE A 113 20.20 5.16 18.57
C ILE A 113 19.49 6.51 18.78
N GLY A 114 20.11 7.63 18.36
CA GLY A 114 19.50 8.96 18.46
C GLY A 114 18.27 9.11 17.57
N THR A 115 18.30 8.58 16.34
CA THR A 115 17.14 8.61 15.43
C THR A 115 16.03 7.71 15.96
N PHE A 116 16.35 6.49 16.40
CA PHE A 116 15.40 5.57 17.01
C PHE A 116 14.74 6.18 18.26
N GLY A 117 15.53 6.75 19.16
CA GLY A 117 15.05 7.43 20.36
C GLY A 117 14.12 8.60 20.06
N LEU A 118 14.45 9.44 19.07
CA LEU A 118 13.59 10.53 18.62
C LEU A 118 12.27 10.04 18.00
N TYR A 119 12.29 8.94 17.26
CA TYR A 119 11.07 8.35 16.70
C TYR A 119 10.18 7.73 17.77
N VAL A 120 10.75 6.98 18.72
CA VAL A 120 10.00 6.44 19.86
C VAL A 120 9.43 7.57 20.70
N LEU A 121 10.20 8.64 20.93
CA LEU A 121 9.73 9.83 21.62
C LEU A 121 8.57 10.49 20.85
N PHE A 122 8.69 10.65 19.53
CA PHE A 122 7.62 11.18 18.67
C PHE A 122 6.37 10.28 18.67
N LEU A 123 6.55 8.97 18.73
CA LEU A 123 5.49 7.96 18.85
C LEU A 123 4.71 8.15 20.17
N LEU A 124 5.44 8.26 21.28
CA LEU A 124 4.87 8.50 22.60
C LEU A 124 4.22 9.89 22.70
N LEU A 125 4.84 10.92 22.11
CA LEU A 125 4.31 12.30 22.12
C LEU A 125 3.06 12.43 21.28
N SER A 126 3.03 11.82 20.09
CA SER A 126 1.83 11.83 19.24
C SER A 126 0.68 11.07 19.90
N PHE A 127 0.94 9.90 20.48
CA PHE A 127 -0.07 9.14 21.22
C PHE A 127 -0.63 9.92 22.42
N ASN A 128 0.23 10.56 23.23
CA ASN A 128 -0.19 11.36 24.37
C ASN A 128 -0.87 12.66 23.96
N LEU A 129 -0.40 13.36 22.92
CA LEU A 129 -1.02 14.59 22.42
C LEU A 129 -2.44 14.33 21.89
N PHE A 130 -2.65 13.23 21.17
CA PHE A 130 -3.98 12.86 20.69
C PHE A 130 -4.96 12.59 21.85
N LYS A 131 -4.51 11.93 22.92
CA LYS A 131 -5.32 11.73 24.14
C LYS A 131 -5.58 13.03 24.90
N VAL A 132 -4.57 13.88 25.06
CA VAL A 132 -4.64 15.13 25.84
C VAL A 132 -5.49 16.20 25.14
N LEU A 133 -5.42 16.29 23.81
CA LEU A 133 -6.17 17.30 23.05
C LEU A 133 -7.65 16.93 22.85
N GLY A 134 -8.10 15.76 23.33
CA GLY A 134 -9.49 15.30 23.16
C GLY A 134 -9.89 15.13 21.69
N LEU A 135 -8.90 15.02 20.79
CA LEU A 135 -9.11 14.80 19.34
C LEU A 135 -9.35 13.31 19.04
N THR A 136 -10.11 12.64 19.91
CA THR A 136 -10.44 11.22 19.82
C THR A 136 -11.54 10.93 18.81
N SER A 137 -12.01 11.93 18.06
CA SER A 137 -12.93 11.70 16.95
C SER A 137 -12.24 10.87 15.86
N GLN A 138 -12.98 9.88 15.32
CA GLN A 138 -12.51 8.96 14.29
C GLN A 138 -11.86 9.69 13.09
N GLU A 139 -12.38 10.87 12.74
CA GLU A 139 -11.85 11.69 11.64
C GLU A 139 -10.43 12.21 11.91
N ASN A 140 -10.18 12.73 13.12
CA ASN A 140 -8.85 13.26 13.48
C ASN A 140 -7.78 12.17 13.53
N ILE A 141 -8.16 10.96 13.94
CA ILE A 141 -7.28 9.79 13.92
C ILE A 141 -6.93 9.38 12.48
N ASN A 142 -7.91 9.41 11.57
CA ASN A 142 -7.67 9.15 10.14
C ASN A 142 -6.73 10.19 9.51
N TYR A 143 -6.86 11.47 9.86
CA TYR A 143 -5.92 12.50 9.42
C TYR A 143 -4.51 12.28 9.99
N GLY A 144 -4.40 11.89 11.26
CA GLY A 144 -3.12 11.53 11.89
C GLY A 144 -2.43 10.35 11.21
N LEU A 145 -3.17 9.27 10.95
CA LEU A 145 -2.70 8.11 10.19
C LEU A 145 -2.23 8.50 8.79
N THR A 146 -3.01 9.31 8.09
CA THR A 146 -2.69 9.78 6.74
C THR A 146 -1.42 10.63 6.76
N ALA A 147 -1.28 11.55 7.71
CA ALA A 147 -0.08 12.35 7.88
C ALA A 147 1.15 11.50 8.24
N ALA A 148 1.00 10.49 9.08
CA ALA A 148 2.07 9.55 9.43
C ALA A 148 2.54 8.74 8.21
N VAL A 149 1.61 8.20 7.41
CA VAL A 149 1.93 7.48 6.17
C VAL A 149 2.66 8.40 5.19
N ILE A 150 2.16 9.62 4.98
CA ILE A 150 2.81 10.60 4.09
C ILE A 150 4.20 10.95 4.60
N ALA A 151 4.38 11.16 5.91
CA ALA A 151 5.69 11.42 6.49
C ALA A 151 6.65 10.25 6.24
N ILE A 152 6.25 9.02 6.55
CA ILE A 152 7.02 7.79 6.31
C ILE A 152 7.45 7.70 4.84
N LEU A 153 6.54 7.94 3.90
CA LEU A 153 6.83 7.84 2.47
C LEU A 153 7.73 8.98 1.94
N THR A 154 7.64 10.18 2.51
CA THR A 154 8.36 11.38 2.01
C THR A 154 9.71 11.62 2.68
N LEU A 155 9.93 11.08 3.88
CA LEU A 155 11.19 11.15 4.62
C LEU A 155 12.44 10.77 3.81
N PRO A 156 12.47 9.67 3.03
CA PRO A 156 13.65 9.32 2.23
C PRO A 156 13.89 10.24 1.03
N TYR A 157 12.93 11.09 0.65
CA TYR A 157 13.09 11.97 -0.52
C TYR A 157 13.80 13.30 -0.18
N LYS A 158 13.73 13.75 1.08
CA LYS A 158 14.26 15.06 1.50
C LYS A 158 15.75 15.08 1.86
N ARG A 159 16.36 13.94 2.18
CA ARG A 159 17.80 13.85 2.46
C ARG A 159 18.49 13.25 1.24
N SER A 160 19.65 13.82 0.88
CA SER A 160 20.47 13.37 -0.26
C SER A 160 20.92 11.92 -0.07
N HIS A 161 20.13 10.97 -0.57
CA HIS A 161 20.30 9.54 -0.32
C HIS A 161 20.77 8.79 -1.56
N THR A 162 21.57 7.74 -1.34
CA THR A 162 21.96 6.83 -2.42
C THR A 162 20.75 5.98 -2.84
N LYS A 163 20.64 5.65 -4.14
CA LYS A 163 19.53 4.82 -4.66
C LYS A 163 19.36 3.50 -3.90
N LYS A 164 20.46 2.92 -3.40
CA LYS A 164 20.46 1.67 -2.63
C LYS A 164 19.75 1.80 -1.29
N GLU A 165 19.97 2.89 -0.55
CA GLU A 165 19.32 3.14 0.74
C GLU A 165 17.80 3.29 0.59
N ASN A 166 17.34 3.96 -0.47
CA ASN A 166 15.91 4.13 -0.73
C ASN A 166 15.25 2.80 -1.05
N ILE A 167 15.89 1.93 -1.83
CA ILE A 167 15.38 0.59 -2.12
C ILE A 167 15.23 -0.23 -0.83
N VAL A 168 16.26 -0.25 0.03
CA VAL A 168 16.20 -0.96 1.31
C VAL A 168 15.08 -0.43 2.19
N TYR A 169 14.89 0.89 2.24
CA TYR A 169 13.81 1.51 3.01
C TYR A 169 12.43 1.04 2.55
N TYR A 170 12.11 1.17 1.25
CA TYR A 170 10.80 0.77 0.73
C TYR A 170 10.56 -0.74 0.80
N ILE A 171 11.58 -1.56 0.56
CA ILE A 171 11.48 -3.02 0.72
C ILE A 171 11.13 -3.38 2.17
N SER A 172 11.67 -2.65 3.15
CA SER A 172 11.39 -2.92 4.57
C SER A 172 9.96 -2.64 4.98
N ILE A 173 9.28 -1.73 4.27
CA ILE A 173 7.85 -1.42 4.48
C ILE A 173 6.97 -2.39 3.67
N LEU A 174 7.32 -2.64 2.41
CA LEU A 174 6.51 -3.46 1.50
C LEU A 174 6.57 -4.95 1.88
N LEU A 175 7.71 -5.46 2.31
CA LEU A 175 7.89 -6.89 2.56
C LEU A 175 6.94 -7.43 3.63
N PRO A 176 6.79 -6.82 4.84
CA PRO A 176 5.82 -7.28 5.83
C PRO A 176 4.38 -7.23 5.33
N VAL A 177 4.00 -6.19 4.60
CA VAL A 177 2.66 -6.06 4.01
C VAL A 177 2.41 -7.18 3.00
N MET A 178 3.37 -7.45 2.12
CA MET A 178 3.26 -8.53 1.14
C MET A 178 3.20 -9.91 1.80
N ILE A 179 3.98 -10.16 2.85
CA ILE A 179 3.91 -11.41 3.62
C ILE A 179 2.51 -11.57 4.21
N MET A 180 1.94 -10.52 4.80
CA MET A 180 0.60 -10.55 5.37
C MET A 180 -0.46 -10.88 4.29
N LEU A 181 -0.40 -10.23 3.13
CA LEU A 181 -1.32 -10.53 2.01
C LEU A 181 -1.20 -11.99 1.54
N VAL A 182 0.02 -12.52 1.44
CA VAL A 182 0.25 -13.91 1.02
C VAL A 182 -0.30 -14.89 2.05
N LEU A 183 -0.07 -14.66 3.34
CA LEU A 183 -0.62 -15.47 4.42
C LEU A 183 -2.15 -15.46 4.40
N ALA A 184 -2.75 -14.29 4.19
CA ALA A 184 -4.20 -14.16 4.04
C ALA A 184 -4.72 -14.94 2.83
N GLY A 185 -4.03 -14.87 1.69
CA GLY A 185 -4.38 -15.65 0.50
C GLY A 185 -4.30 -17.16 0.73
N ILE A 186 -3.30 -17.63 1.49
CA ILE A 186 -3.19 -19.04 1.90
C ILE A 186 -4.36 -19.41 2.81
N ASN A 187 -4.65 -18.60 3.83
CA ASN A 187 -5.75 -18.85 4.76
C ASN A 187 -7.11 -18.93 4.04
N ALA A 188 -7.41 -17.95 3.18
CA ALA A 188 -8.62 -17.93 2.37
C ALA A 188 -8.71 -19.12 1.40
N GLY A 189 -7.57 -19.63 0.91
CA GLY A 189 -7.51 -20.85 0.11
C GLY A 189 -7.87 -22.10 0.91
N LEU A 190 -7.33 -22.23 2.12
CA LEU A 190 -7.60 -23.35 3.03
C LEU A 190 -9.05 -23.38 3.51
N GLU A 191 -9.63 -22.23 3.85
CA GLU A 191 -11.04 -22.14 4.28
C GLU A 191 -12.03 -22.56 3.20
N ARG A 192 -11.70 -22.39 1.92
CA ARG A 192 -12.56 -22.81 0.79
C ARG A 192 -12.50 -24.31 0.51
N THR A 193 -11.50 -25.01 1.03
CA THR A 193 -11.29 -26.45 0.77
C THR A 193 -11.92 -27.36 1.83
N ILE A 194 -12.33 -26.80 2.96
CA ILE A 194 -13.01 -27.47 4.07
C ILE A 194 -14.53 -27.29 3.90
#